data_AF-A0A7K6H0I3-F1
#
_entry.id   AF-A0A7K6H0I3-F1
#
_cell.length_a   1.000
_cell.length_b   1.000
_cell.length_c   1.000
_cell.angle_alpha   90.00
_cell.angle_beta   90.00
_cell.angle_gamma   90.00
#
_symmetry.space_group_name_H-M   'P 1'
#
loop_
_entity.id
_entity.type
_entity.pdbx_description
1 polymer ?
#
loop_
_entity_poly.entity_id
_entity_poly.type
_entity_poly.pdbx_seq_one_letter_code
_entity_poly.pdbx_strand_id
1 'polypeptide(L)'
;MEIERWERSEEISDAEKKVIQEIWSRVYANCEDVGVSILIRFFVNFPSAKQYFSQFKHMEDPLEMERSLQLRKHARRVMGAINTVVENLNDSEKVSSILALVGKAHALKHKVEPIYFKKLTGVMLEVIAEVCPNDFTPEAHGAWTKMKTLICTHVTAAYKEVGWAQ
;
A
#
# COMPACT_ATOMS: atom_id res chain seq x y z
N MET A 1 12.80 24.24 13.91
CA MET A 1 11.75 25.26 13.64
C MET A 1 11.12 25.16 12.26
N GLU A 2 11.86 25.19 11.13
CA GLU A 2 11.24 24.98 9.78
C GLU A 2 11.07 23.50 9.42
N ILE A 3 12.03 22.64 9.78
CA ILE A 3 11.96 21.18 9.58
C ILE A 3 10.82 20.57 10.38
N GLU A 4 10.69 20.90 11.66
CA GLU A 4 9.58 20.46 12.53
C GLU A 4 8.20 20.93 12.01
N ARG A 5 8.14 22.05 11.28
CA ARG A 5 6.91 22.58 10.69
C ARG A 5 6.54 21.85 9.39
N TRP A 6 7.54 21.36 8.64
CA TRP A 6 7.35 20.49 7.49
C TRP A 6 6.94 19.06 7.92
N GLU A 7 7.61 18.52 8.94
CA GLU A 7 7.28 17.21 9.53
C GLU A 7 5.85 17.19 10.12
N ARG A 8 5.43 18.26 10.81
CA ARG A 8 4.03 18.46 11.22
C ARG A 8 3.04 18.61 10.07
N SER A 9 3.49 19.00 8.89
CA SER A 9 2.66 19.11 7.68
C SER A 9 2.44 17.73 7.02
N GLU A 10 3.37 16.80 7.22
CA GLU A 10 3.30 15.43 6.70
C GLU A 10 2.54 14.45 7.62
N GLU A 11 2.31 14.82 8.89
CA GLU A 11 1.47 14.03 9.80
C GLU A 11 0.00 14.03 9.36
N ILE A 12 -0.65 12.87 9.51
CA ILE A 12 -2.07 12.69 9.22
C ILE A 12 -2.85 13.21 10.43
N SER A 13 -3.59 14.31 10.26
CA SER A 13 -4.44 14.87 11.31
C SER A 13 -5.60 13.94 11.67
N ASP A 14 -6.22 14.13 12.83
CA ASP A 14 -7.34 13.29 13.25
C ASP A 14 -8.56 13.37 12.31
N ALA A 15 -8.76 14.52 11.65
CA ALA A 15 -9.78 14.66 10.62
C ALA A 15 -9.43 13.82 9.37
N GLU A 16 -8.18 13.89 8.92
CA GLU A 16 -7.70 13.09 7.78
C GLU A 16 -7.73 11.58 8.09
N LYS A 17 -7.40 11.17 9.32
CA LYS A 17 -7.52 9.76 9.76
C LYS A 17 -8.95 9.25 9.62
N LYS A 18 -9.95 10.04 10.05
CA LYS A 18 -11.37 9.69 9.90
C LYS A 18 -11.77 9.54 8.44
N VAL A 19 -11.37 10.48 7.59
CA VAL A 19 -11.62 10.42 6.13
C VAL A 19 -11.00 9.14 5.52
N ILE A 20 -9.76 8.82 5.89
CA ILE A 20 -9.09 7.58 5.45
C ILE A 20 -9.88 6.36 5.90
N GLN A 21 -10.27 6.29 7.18
CA GLN A 21 -11.01 5.16 7.75
C GLN A 21 -12.39 4.97 7.10
N GLU A 22 -13.12 6.07 6.86
CA GLU A 22 -14.43 6.05 6.21
C GLU A 22 -14.34 5.54 4.78
N ILE A 23 -13.43 6.07 3.96
CA ILE A 23 -13.23 5.61 2.58
C ILE A 23 -12.75 4.16 2.57
N TRP A 24 -11.79 3.83 3.44
CA TRP A 24 -11.22 2.49 3.51
C TRP A 24 -12.27 1.44 3.88
N SER A 25 -13.22 1.75 4.77
CA SER A 25 -14.28 0.82 5.15
C SER A 25 -15.09 0.31 3.93
N ARG A 26 -15.34 1.19 2.95
CA ARG A 26 -16.06 0.86 1.71
C ARG A 26 -15.20 0.04 0.76
N VAL A 27 -13.93 0.41 0.64
CA VAL A 27 -12.93 -0.34 -0.14
C VAL A 27 -12.75 -1.76 0.41
N TYR A 28 -12.65 -1.89 1.73
CA TYR A 28 -12.41 -3.17 2.40
C TYR A 28 -13.64 -4.08 2.46
N ALA A 29 -14.85 -3.54 2.32
CA ALA A 29 -16.07 -4.33 2.20
C ALA A 29 -16.02 -5.33 1.03
N ASN A 30 -15.30 -5.00 -0.05
CA ASN A 30 -15.04 -5.88 -1.19
C ASN A 30 -13.53 -6.18 -1.33
N CYS A 31 -12.85 -6.45 -0.21
CA CYS A 31 -11.39 -6.48 -0.16
C CYS A 31 -10.72 -7.44 -1.14
N GLU A 32 -11.31 -8.62 -1.40
CA GLU A 32 -10.69 -9.59 -2.32
C GLU A 32 -10.67 -9.07 -3.75
N ASP A 33 -11.81 -8.60 -4.27
CA ASP A 33 -11.92 -8.13 -5.64
C ASP A 33 -11.17 -6.82 -5.86
N VAL A 34 -11.25 -5.88 -4.91
CA VAL A 34 -10.48 -4.63 -4.99
C VAL A 34 -8.98 -4.90 -4.90
N GLY A 35 -8.55 -5.78 -3.99
CA GLY A 35 -7.15 -6.17 -3.86
C GLY A 35 -6.61 -6.84 -5.13
N VAL A 36 -7.41 -7.68 -5.78
CA VAL A 36 -7.05 -8.28 -7.07
C VAL A 36 -6.95 -7.22 -8.15
N SER A 37 -7.93 -6.31 -8.26
CA SER A 37 -7.91 -5.20 -9.23
C SER A 37 -6.65 -4.33 -9.09
N ILE A 38 -6.27 -3.97 -7.86
CA ILE A 38 -5.03 -3.24 -7.54
C ILE A 38 -3.81 -3.99 -8.07
N LEU A 39 -3.68 -5.29 -7.74
CA LEU A 39 -2.50 -6.07 -8.14
C LEU A 39 -2.44 -6.30 -9.65
N ILE A 40 -3.57 -6.56 -10.31
CA ILE A 40 -3.61 -6.70 -11.77
C ILE A 40 -3.15 -5.42 -12.44
N ARG A 41 -3.72 -4.27 -12.06
CA ARG A 41 -3.30 -2.97 -12.60
C ARG A 41 -1.82 -2.70 -12.34
N PHE A 42 -1.33 -3.02 -11.14
CA PHE A 42 0.07 -2.88 -10.79
C PHE A 42 0.98 -3.74 -11.68
N PHE A 43 0.66 -5.01 -11.90
CA PHE A 43 1.48 -5.91 -12.71
C PHE A 43 1.38 -5.65 -14.21
N VAL A 44 0.27 -5.10 -14.70
CA VAL A 44 0.12 -4.62 -16.08
C VAL A 44 0.99 -3.37 -16.30
N ASN A 45 0.92 -2.40 -15.39
CA ASN A 45 1.68 -1.15 -15.51
C ASN A 45 3.18 -1.33 -15.22
N PHE A 46 3.54 -2.31 -14.38
CA PHE A 46 4.92 -2.60 -13.99
C PHE A 46 5.24 -4.11 -14.10
N PRO A 47 5.34 -4.66 -15.34
CA PRO A 47 5.52 -6.09 -15.55
C PRO A 47 6.76 -6.68 -14.88
N SER A 48 7.83 -5.89 -14.72
CA SER A 48 9.05 -6.30 -14.03
C SER A 48 8.82 -6.68 -12.56
N ALA A 49 7.75 -6.20 -11.92
CA ALA A 49 7.39 -6.57 -10.56
C ALA A 49 6.94 -8.04 -10.44
N LYS A 50 6.51 -8.67 -11.54
CA LYS A 50 6.07 -10.07 -11.54
C LYS A 50 7.22 -11.04 -11.24
N GLN A 51 8.49 -10.63 -11.38
CA GLN A 51 9.67 -11.48 -11.16
C GLN A 51 9.69 -12.17 -9.78
N TYR A 52 9.07 -11.55 -8.77
CA TYR A 52 9.02 -12.06 -7.39
C TYR A 52 7.96 -13.15 -7.16
N PHE A 53 7.14 -13.46 -8.18
CA PHE A 53 5.98 -14.33 -8.07
C PHE A 53 6.08 -15.54 -9.01
N SER A 54 6.62 -16.63 -8.49
CA SER A 54 6.94 -17.83 -9.28
C SER A 54 5.78 -18.43 -10.09
N GLN A 55 4.54 -18.31 -9.62
CA GLN A 55 3.38 -18.95 -10.26
C GLN A 55 2.77 -18.13 -11.39
N PHE A 56 3.02 -16.81 -11.45
CA PHE A 56 2.44 -15.94 -12.48
C PHE A 56 3.44 -15.00 -13.15
N LYS A 57 4.74 -15.13 -12.89
CA LYS A 57 5.77 -14.27 -13.50
C LYS A 57 5.76 -14.20 -15.03
N HIS A 58 5.25 -15.26 -15.67
CA HIS A 58 5.17 -15.39 -17.13
C HIS A 58 3.81 -15.01 -17.72
N MET A 59 2.78 -14.81 -16.89
CA MET A 59 1.43 -14.49 -17.36
C MET A 59 1.39 -13.06 -17.88
N GLU A 60 0.91 -12.87 -19.10
CA GLU A 60 0.73 -11.55 -19.72
C GLU A 60 -0.74 -11.13 -19.75
N ASP A 61 -1.64 -12.10 -19.90
CA ASP A 61 -3.08 -11.87 -19.89
C ASP A 61 -3.57 -11.51 -18.47
N PRO A 62 -4.19 -10.32 -18.28
CA PRO A 62 -4.81 -9.95 -17.02
C PRO A 62 -5.84 -10.97 -16.51
N LEU A 63 -6.61 -11.60 -17.40
CA LEU A 63 -7.63 -12.59 -17.03
C LEU A 63 -7.00 -13.88 -16.48
N GLU A 64 -5.83 -14.26 -16.99
CA GLU A 64 -5.07 -15.39 -16.46
C GLU A 64 -4.49 -15.06 -15.08
N MET A 65 -3.89 -13.86 -14.95
CA MET A 65 -3.36 -13.38 -13.67
C MET A 65 -4.43 -13.32 -12.58
N GLU A 66 -5.65 -12.89 -12.92
CA GLU A 66 -6.78 -12.78 -11.98
C GLU A 66 -7.16 -14.14 -11.34
N ARG A 67 -6.99 -15.22 -12.11
CA ARG A 67 -7.26 -16.60 -11.68
C ARG A 67 -6.10 -17.22 -10.90
N SER A 68 -4.94 -16.56 -10.85
CA SER A 68 -3.78 -17.05 -10.12
C SER A 68 -4.04 -17.10 -8.61
N LEU A 69 -3.97 -18.31 -8.04
CA LEU A 69 -4.10 -18.51 -6.59
C LEU A 69 -3.03 -17.75 -5.79
N GLN A 70 -1.81 -17.63 -6.33
CA GLN A 70 -0.75 -16.87 -5.67
C GLN A 70 -1.07 -15.38 -5.65
N LEU A 71 -1.58 -14.83 -6.77
CA LEU A 71 -1.99 -13.42 -6.85
C LEU A 71 -3.13 -13.14 -5.87
N ARG A 72 -4.22 -13.92 -5.90
CA ARG A 72 -5.37 -13.76 -5.00
C ARG A 72 -4.99 -13.87 -3.52
N LYS A 73 -4.10 -14.80 -3.17
CA LYS A 73 -3.56 -14.91 -1.80
C LYS A 73 -2.75 -13.67 -1.40
N HIS A 74 -1.97 -13.12 -2.31
CA HIS A 74 -1.20 -11.91 -2.03
C HIS A 74 -2.11 -10.67 -1.93
N ALA A 75 -3.11 -10.54 -2.80
CA ALA A 75 -4.12 -9.48 -2.74
C ALA A 75 -4.76 -9.40 -1.34
N ARG A 76 -5.24 -10.54 -0.82
CA ARG A 76 -5.81 -10.60 0.54
C ARG A 76 -4.82 -10.20 1.63
N ARG A 77 -3.54 -10.56 1.50
CA ARG A 77 -2.50 -10.17 2.48
C ARG A 77 -2.21 -8.67 2.43
N VAL A 78 -2.14 -8.08 1.23
CA VAL A 78 -1.96 -6.63 1.06
C VAL A 78 -3.13 -5.89 1.70
N MET A 79 -4.36 -6.25 1.32
CA MET A 79 -5.57 -5.60 1.87
C MET A 79 -5.66 -5.76 3.38
N GLY A 80 -5.39 -6.95 3.92
CA GLY A 80 -5.39 -7.18 5.37
C GLY A 80 -4.33 -6.36 6.11
N ALA A 81 -3.10 -6.28 5.58
CA ALA A 81 -2.04 -5.48 6.20
C ALA A 81 -2.38 -3.98 6.22
N ILE A 82 -2.90 -3.45 5.11
CA ILE A 82 -3.32 -2.04 5.03
C ILE A 82 -4.51 -1.79 5.96
N ASN A 83 -5.46 -2.74 6.05
CA ASN A 83 -6.56 -2.64 7.01
C ASN A 83 -6.06 -2.52 8.44
N THR A 84 -5.12 -3.36 8.86
CA THR A 84 -4.54 -3.27 10.20
C THR A 84 -3.85 -1.92 10.42
N VAL A 85 -3.18 -1.35 9.41
CA VAL A 85 -2.61 0.00 9.53
C VAL A 85 -3.72 1.06 9.69
N VAL A 86 -4.76 1.04 8.85
CA VAL A 86 -5.85 2.01 8.88
C VAL A 86 -6.63 1.98 10.20
N GLU A 87 -6.91 0.79 10.73
CA GLU A 87 -7.59 0.62 12.03
C GLU A 87 -6.75 1.16 13.21
N ASN A 88 -5.42 1.19 13.07
CA ASN A 88 -4.50 1.59 14.13
C ASN A 88 -3.84 2.96 13.88
N LEU A 89 -4.38 3.82 13.01
CA LEU A 89 -3.81 5.14 12.72
C LEU A 89 -3.66 6.08 13.94
N ASN A 90 -4.33 5.77 15.05
CA ASN A 90 -4.21 6.50 16.31
C ASN A 90 -3.07 5.97 17.21
N ASP A 91 -2.47 4.84 16.85
CA ASP A 91 -1.37 4.18 17.58
C ASP A 91 -0.13 4.11 16.65
N SER A 92 0.73 5.12 16.78
CA SER A 92 1.91 5.28 15.93
C SER A 92 2.93 4.16 16.12
N GLU A 93 3.07 3.63 17.34
CA GLU A 93 3.96 2.50 17.64
C GLU A 93 3.46 1.23 16.94
N LYS A 94 2.15 0.97 17.00
CA LYS A 94 1.54 -0.17 16.32
C LYS A 94 1.69 -0.08 14.82
N VAL A 95 1.41 1.08 14.23
CA VAL A 95 1.60 1.34 12.79
C VAL A 95 3.05 1.10 12.37
N SER A 96 4.00 1.65 13.12
CA SER A 96 5.43 1.46 12.86
C SER A 96 5.83 -0.01 12.92
N SER A 97 5.36 -0.74 13.94
CA SER A 97 5.62 -2.18 14.10
C SER A 97 5.10 -3.01 12.91
N ILE A 98 3.87 -2.75 12.46
CA ILE A 98 3.26 -3.46 11.32
C ILE A 98 4.07 -3.21 10.03
N LEU A 99 4.36 -1.95 9.73
CA LEU A 99 5.07 -1.58 8.51
C LEU A 99 6.53 -2.03 8.53
N ALA A 100 7.18 -2.04 9.70
CA ALA A 100 8.51 -2.61 9.86
C ALA A 100 8.51 -4.12 9.60
N LEU A 101 7.53 -4.87 10.10
CA LEU A 101 7.39 -6.30 9.84
C LEU A 101 7.22 -6.57 8.34
N VAL A 102 6.33 -5.84 7.68
CA VAL A 102 6.10 -5.93 6.24
C VAL A 102 7.38 -5.59 5.47
N GLY A 103 8.02 -4.47 5.77
CA GLY A 103 9.24 -4.02 5.10
C GLY A 103 10.39 -5.01 5.24
N LYS A 104 10.68 -5.47 6.46
CA LYS A 104 11.75 -6.46 6.72
C LYS A 104 11.49 -7.78 6.00
N ALA A 105 10.25 -8.26 5.96
CA ALA A 105 9.92 -9.47 5.21
C ALA A 105 10.17 -9.30 3.70
N HIS A 106 9.76 -8.17 3.13
CA HIS A 106 9.97 -7.91 1.69
C HIS A 106 11.44 -7.72 1.34
N ALA A 107 12.21 -7.06 2.20
CA ALA A 107 13.65 -6.89 2.03
C ALA A 107 14.42 -8.20 2.21
N LEU A 108 14.22 -8.92 3.31
CA LEU A 108 15.08 -10.05 3.66
C LEU A 108 14.66 -11.35 2.98
N LYS A 109 13.36 -11.66 2.98
CA LYS A 109 12.84 -12.94 2.50
C LYS A 109 12.51 -12.90 1.02
N HIS A 110 11.85 -11.83 0.57
CA HIS A 110 11.34 -11.75 -0.80
C HIS A 110 12.29 -11.03 -1.77
N LYS A 111 13.28 -10.30 -1.24
CA LYS A 111 14.27 -9.53 -2.01
C LYS A 111 13.61 -8.57 -3.00
N VAL A 112 12.52 -7.93 -2.60
CA VAL A 112 11.75 -7.02 -3.45
C VAL A 112 12.39 -5.63 -3.45
N GLU A 113 12.58 -5.03 -4.62
CA GLU A 113 13.08 -3.65 -4.70
C GLU A 113 12.08 -2.66 -4.05
N PRO A 114 12.55 -1.73 -3.18
CA PRO A 114 11.67 -0.86 -2.41
C PRO A 114 10.86 0.11 -3.30
N ILE A 115 11.32 0.40 -4.51
CA ILE A 115 10.60 1.25 -5.48
C ILE A 115 9.20 0.71 -5.81
N TYR A 116 8.99 -0.60 -5.71
CA TYR A 116 7.69 -1.21 -5.99
C TYR A 116 6.64 -0.87 -4.95
N PHE A 117 7.00 -0.55 -3.70
CA PHE A 117 6.05 -0.03 -2.71
C PHE A 117 5.51 1.34 -3.11
N LYS A 118 6.37 2.24 -3.60
CA LYS A 118 5.95 3.56 -4.08
C LYS A 118 5.03 3.47 -5.30
N LYS A 119 5.31 2.52 -6.21
CA LYS A 119 4.48 2.25 -7.39
C LYS A 119 3.13 1.63 -7.01
N LEU A 120 3.14 0.61 -6.16
CA LEU A 120 1.91 -0.07 -5.71
C LEU A 120 1.00 0.88 -4.95
N THR A 121 1.53 1.66 -4.01
CA THR A 121 0.72 2.66 -3.28
C THR A 121 0.16 3.76 -4.21
N GLY A 122 0.86 4.11 -5.29
CA GLY A 122 0.31 4.97 -6.35
C GLY A 122 -0.91 4.35 -7.03
N VAL A 123 -0.78 3.10 -7.49
CA VAL A 123 -1.89 2.35 -8.12
C VAL A 123 -3.06 2.18 -7.15
N MET A 124 -2.80 1.93 -5.86
CA MET A 124 -3.85 1.86 -4.85
C MET A 124 -4.67 3.14 -4.75
N LEU A 125 -4.03 4.31 -4.77
CA LEU A 125 -4.72 5.60 -4.72
C LEU A 125 -5.64 5.79 -5.93
N GLU A 126 -5.17 5.43 -7.14
CA GLU A 126 -5.98 5.47 -8.37
C GLU A 126 -7.22 4.59 -8.24
N VAL A 127 -7.06 3.34 -7.77
CA VAL A 127 -8.19 2.41 -7.62
C VAL A 127 -9.15 2.87 -6.51
N ILE A 128 -8.66 3.40 -5.39
CA ILE A 128 -9.52 3.93 -4.33
C ILE A 128 -10.38 5.09 -4.84
N ALA A 129 -9.79 5.99 -5.64
CA ALA A 129 -10.52 7.09 -6.26
C ALA A 129 -11.64 6.60 -7.20
N GLU A 130 -11.41 5.51 -7.93
CA GLU A 130 -12.43 4.90 -8.81
C GLU A 130 -13.53 4.16 -8.04
N VAL A 131 -13.20 3.56 -6.88
CA VAL A 131 -14.18 2.85 -6.05
C VAL A 131 -15.07 3.83 -5.27
N CYS A 132 -14.54 4.98 -4.86
CA CYS A 132 -15.25 5.99 -4.08
C CYS A 132 -15.28 7.38 -4.76
N PRO A 133 -15.74 7.51 -6.02
CA PRO A 133 -15.53 8.72 -6.82
C PRO A 133 -16.21 9.96 -6.26
N ASN A 134 -17.34 9.80 -5.56
CA ASN A 134 -18.07 10.92 -4.96
C ASN A 134 -17.48 11.39 -3.62
N ASP A 135 -16.74 10.52 -2.93
CA ASP A 135 -16.15 10.79 -1.61
C ASP A 135 -14.66 11.09 -1.69
N PHE A 136 -14.00 10.79 -2.82
CA PHE A 136 -12.58 11.07 -3.04
C PHE A 136 -12.34 12.52 -3.46
N THR A 137 -12.75 13.45 -2.59
CA THR A 137 -12.56 14.90 -2.75
C THR A 137 -11.07 15.29 -2.74
N PRO A 138 -10.71 16.54 -3.08
CA PRO A 138 -9.32 17.01 -2.97
C PRO A 138 -8.71 16.81 -1.57
N GLU A 139 -9.51 16.99 -0.52
CA GLU A 139 -9.11 16.77 0.87
C GLU A 139 -8.84 15.29 1.14
N ALA A 140 -9.71 14.39 0.66
CA ALA A 140 -9.50 12.96 0.74
C ALA A 140 -8.24 12.52 -0.02
N HIS A 141 -8.03 13.05 -1.23
CA HIS A 141 -6.81 12.81 -2.01
C HIS A 141 -5.56 13.25 -1.23
N GLY A 142 -5.60 14.41 -0.57
CA GLY A 142 -4.53 14.89 0.32
C GLY A 142 -4.25 13.91 1.46
N ALA A 143 -5.28 13.48 2.18
CA ALA A 143 -5.17 12.51 3.27
C ALA A 143 -4.55 11.18 2.81
N TRP A 144 -5.03 10.62 1.69
CA TRP A 144 -4.50 9.38 1.12
C TRP A 144 -3.08 9.53 0.57
N THR A 145 -2.71 10.72 0.10
CA THR A 145 -1.32 11.02 -0.29
C THR A 145 -0.38 10.97 0.93
N LYS A 146 -0.80 11.52 2.07
CA LYS A 146 -0.04 11.39 3.33
C LYS A 146 0.05 9.94 3.79
N MET A 147 -1.03 9.16 3.69
CA MET A 147 -1.02 7.73 3.99
C MET A 147 -0.01 6.96 3.13
N LYS A 148 0.04 7.26 1.82
CA LYS A 148 1.05 6.72 0.91
C LYS A 148 2.47 7.07 1.36
N THR A 149 2.71 8.33 1.72
CA THR A 149 4.02 8.78 2.24
C THR A 149 4.40 8.04 3.51
N LEU A 150 3.47 7.94 4.48
CA LEU A 150 3.67 7.20 5.73
C LEU A 150 4.11 5.75 5.46
N ILE A 151 3.37 5.01 4.63
CA ILE A 151 3.70 3.62 4.28
C ILE A 151 5.10 3.54 3.67
N CYS A 152 5.38 4.38 2.66
CA CYS A 152 6.66 4.36 1.96
C CYS A 152 7.83 4.70 2.90
N THR A 153 7.66 5.67 3.79
CA THR A 153 8.68 6.09 4.74
C THR A 153 9.03 4.97 5.73
N HIS A 154 8.03 4.37 6.37
CA HIS A 154 8.28 3.26 7.31
C HIS A 154 8.87 2.02 6.63
N VAL A 155 8.38 1.64 5.45
CA VAL A 155 8.94 0.51 4.71
C VAL A 155 10.39 0.79 4.29
N THR A 156 10.69 1.99 3.78
CA THR A 156 12.05 2.36 3.38
C THR A 156 13.00 2.40 4.58
N ALA A 157 12.53 2.88 5.74
CA ALA A 157 13.30 2.83 6.98
C ALA A 157 13.61 1.38 7.38
N ALA A 158 12.61 0.49 7.33
CA ALA A 158 12.79 -0.93 7.63
C ALA A 158 13.79 -1.62 6.68
N TYR A 159 13.83 -1.23 5.41
CA TYR A 159 14.84 -1.69 4.43
C TYR A 159 16.26 -1.23 4.82
N LYS A 160 16.42 0.04 5.21
CA LYS A 160 17.70 0.58 5.68
C LYS A 160 18.19 -0.11 6.94
N GLU A 161 17.30 -0.36 7.90
CA GLU A 161 17.61 -1.05 9.16
C GLU A 161 18.21 -2.46 8.95
N VAL A 162 17.81 -3.14 7.87
CA VAL A 162 18.32 -4.48 7.54
C VAL A 162 19.47 -4.48 6.53
N GLY A 163 20.04 -3.30 6.26
CA GLY A 163 21.22 -3.15 5.41
C GLY A 163 20.95 -3.28 3.91
N TRP A 164 19.73 -2.99 3.43
CA TRP A 164 19.47 -2.92 1.99
C TRP A 164 20.23 -1.73 1.40
N ALA A 165 21.26 -2.01 0.59
CA ALA A 165 22.03 -1.00 -0.11
C ALA A 165 21.13 -0.28 -1.14
N GLN A 166 21.18 1.06 -1.15
CA GLN A 166 20.48 1.89 -2.15
C GLN A 166 21.23 1.93 -3.47
#